data_AF-A9IM36-F1
#
_entry.id   AF-A9IM36-F1
#
_cell.length_a   1.000
_cell.length_b   1.000
_cell.length_c   1.000
_cell.angle_alpha   90.00
_cell.angle_beta   90.00
_cell.angle_gamma   90.00
#
_symmetry.space_group_name_H-M   'P 1'
#
loop_
_entity.id
_entity.type
_entity.pdbx_description
1 polymer ?
#
loop_
_entity_poly.entity_id
_entity_poly.type
_entity_poly.pdbx_seq_one_letter_code
_entity_poly.pdbx_strand_id
1 'polypeptide(L)'
;MQNSRLYHVLMLASCILIAKVIVLGSPRLLHAQTLNQNLGPSGLPLPRFASIKPTRVNVRVGPGSNYSIIFTYKKKGLPIEIIQEYDQWRKIRDAEGDEGWVYQSLLSGKRTAITIPWQKDKTKRLMLRKKPTDNAELLAEVEPNVIGNIHQCDGQWCEITLNNVHGWLHQSQLWGIYPDEKIKGW
;
A
#
# COMPACT_ATOMS: atom_id res chain seq x y z
N MET A 1 40.88 -65.88 36.78
CA MET A 1 40.19 -64.90 37.65
C MET A 1 38.97 -64.41 36.86
N GLN A 2 37.84 -65.10 37.03
CA GLN A 2 36.60 -64.58 37.68
C GLN A 2 36.02 -63.35 36.96
N ASN A 3 34.77 -63.28 36.50
CA ASN A 3 33.60 -64.12 36.72
C ASN A 3 32.48 -63.70 35.74
N SER A 4 31.63 -64.67 35.39
CA SER A 4 30.18 -64.66 35.04
C SER A 4 29.46 -63.34 34.66
N ARG A 5 28.49 -63.32 33.70
CA ARG A 5 27.18 -64.00 33.67
C ARG A 5 26.63 -64.04 32.21
N LEU A 6 26.22 -65.20 31.66
CA LEU A 6 24.82 -65.68 31.49
C LEU A 6 23.82 -64.57 31.09
N TYR A 7 23.00 -64.64 30.03
CA TYR A 7 22.08 -65.72 29.64
C TYR A 7 21.73 -65.68 28.12
N HIS A 8 21.67 -66.85 27.49
CA HIS A 8 20.86 -67.11 26.28
C HIS A 8 19.38 -67.16 26.66
N VAL A 9 18.45 -66.67 25.82
CA VAL A 9 17.25 -67.41 25.37
C VAL A 9 16.63 -66.73 24.13
N LEU A 10 16.26 -67.60 23.19
CA LEU A 10 15.53 -67.43 21.94
C LEU A 10 14.25 -66.58 21.99
N MET A 11 13.93 -65.91 20.87
CA MET A 11 12.56 -65.82 20.33
C MET A 11 12.62 -65.72 18.80
N LEU A 12 12.40 -66.85 18.13
CA LEU A 12 11.96 -66.92 16.73
C LEU A 12 10.44 -66.84 16.72
N ALA A 13 9.84 -65.94 15.92
CA ALA A 13 8.66 -66.23 15.09
C ALA A 13 8.11 -64.96 14.41
N SER A 14 8.22 -64.96 13.07
CA SER A 14 7.18 -64.63 12.08
C SER A 14 6.26 -63.41 12.29
N CYS A 15 6.33 -62.46 11.35
CA CYS A 15 5.16 -62.15 10.49
C CYS A 15 5.59 -61.28 9.31
N ILE A 16 5.54 -61.85 8.11
CA ILE A 16 5.40 -61.06 6.87
C ILE A 16 3.97 -60.53 6.86
N LEU A 17 3.81 -59.22 6.95
CA LEU A 17 2.56 -58.53 6.62
C LEU A 17 2.88 -57.37 5.68
N ILE A 18 2.60 -57.61 4.40
CA ILE A 18 2.47 -56.57 3.38
C ILE A 18 1.23 -55.76 3.74
N ALA A 19 1.39 -54.48 4.09
CA ALA A 19 0.27 -53.56 4.27
C ALA A 19 0.61 -52.17 3.73
N LYS A 20 0.19 -51.97 2.47
CA LYS A 20 -0.28 -50.73 1.83
C LYS A 20 0.42 -49.42 2.22
N VAL A 21 1.18 -48.91 1.25
CA VAL A 21 1.47 -47.49 1.09
C VAL A 21 0.16 -46.69 1.11
N ILE A 22 -0.12 -46.01 2.21
CA ILE A 22 -1.12 -44.96 2.27
C ILE A 22 -0.35 -43.64 2.16
N VAL A 23 -0.33 -43.07 0.95
CA VAL A 23 0.10 -41.70 0.74
C VAL A 23 -0.92 -40.82 1.47
N LEU A 24 -0.56 -40.38 2.68
CA LEU A 24 -1.29 -39.34 3.41
C LEU A 24 -1.06 -38.01 2.70
N GLY A 25 -1.72 -37.83 1.55
CA GLY A 25 -1.90 -36.52 0.95
C GLY A 25 -2.80 -35.71 1.87
N SER A 26 -2.20 -34.91 2.74
CA SER A 26 -2.96 -33.94 3.53
C SER A 26 -3.72 -33.04 2.55
N PRO A 27 -5.05 -32.91 2.64
CA PRO A 27 -5.75 -31.91 1.86
C PRO A 27 -5.21 -30.56 2.33
N ARG A 28 -4.43 -29.88 1.48
CA ARG A 28 -4.14 -28.47 1.68
C ARG A 28 -5.49 -27.76 1.58
N LEU A 29 -6.06 -27.45 2.74
CA LEU A 29 -7.14 -26.47 2.84
C LEU A 29 -6.57 -25.16 2.30
N LEU A 30 -6.86 -24.87 1.03
CA LEU A 30 -6.73 -23.54 0.47
C LEU A 30 -7.71 -22.66 1.24
N HIS A 31 -7.25 -22.09 2.35
CA HIS A 31 -7.93 -20.98 2.98
C HIS A 31 -7.79 -19.80 2.01
N ALA A 32 -8.81 -19.60 1.19
CA ALA A 32 -9.02 -18.32 0.55
C ALA A 32 -9.20 -17.30 1.67
N GLN A 33 -8.13 -16.57 2.00
CA GLN A 33 -8.19 -15.43 2.89
C GLN A 33 -9.02 -14.37 2.17
N THR A 34 -10.31 -14.27 2.50
CA THR A 34 -11.07 -13.07 2.20
C THR A 34 -10.37 -11.93 2.92
N LEU A 35 -9.63 -11.10 2.19
CA LEU A 35 -9.17 -9.81 2.70
C LEU A 35 -10.43 -9.10 3.21
N ASN A 36 -10.54 -8.96 4.52
CA ASN A 36 -11.61 -8.24 5.17
C ASN A 36 -11.39 -6.74 4.91
N GLN A 37 -11.56 -6.34 3.65
CA GLN A 37 -11.43 -4.95 3.22
C GLN A 37 -12.61 -4.22 3.82
N ASN A 38 -12.36 -3.23 4.67
CA ASN A 38 -13.40 -2.34 5.16
C ASN A 38 -13.91 -1.51 3.97
N LEU A 39 -14.95 -2.00 3.29
CA LEU A 39 -15.49 -1.35 2.09
C LEU A 39 -16.46 -0.23 2.49
N GLY A 40 -16.31 0.92 1.84
CA GLY A 40 -17.27 2.02 1.97
C GLY A 40 -18.54 1.82 1.12
N PRO A 41 -19.54 2.71 1.27
CA PRO A 41 -20.73 2.77 0.42
C PRO A 41 -20.50 2.68 -1.10
N SER A 42 -19.35 3.14 -1.59
CA SER A 42 -18.97 3.01 -3.01
C SER A 42 -18.49 1.62 -3.43
N GLY A 43 -18.39 0.67 -2.50
CA GLY A 43 -17.80 -0.65 -2.72
C GLY A 43 -16.27 -0.65 -2.80
N LEU A 44 -15.62 0.49 -2.52
CA LEU A 44 -14.16 0.62 -2.53
C LEU A 44 -13.59 0.60 -1.11
N PRO A 45 -12.33 0.16 -0.91
CA PRO A 45 -11.70 0.14 0.39
C PRO A 45 -11.65 1.51 1.07
N LEU A 46 -11.74 1.50 2.40
CA LEU A 46 -11.50 2.64 3.26
C LEU A 46 -10.49 2.27 4.36
N PRO A 47 -9.52 3.15 4.67
CA PRO A 47 -9.21 4.37 3.93
C PRO A 47 -8.51 4.06 2.58
N ARG A 48 -8.48 5.03 1.66
CA ARG A 48 -7.73 4.89 0.39
C ARG A 48 -7.29 6.24 -0.17
N PHE A 49 -6.20 6.26 -0.92
CA PHE A 49 -5.79 7.46 -1.64
C PHE A 49 -6.54 7.66 -2.96
N ALA A 50 -6.83 8.94 -3.24
CA ALA A 50 -7.32 9.46 -4.50
C ALA A 50 -6.60 10.79 -4.80
N SER A 51 -6.94 11.44 -5.90
CA SER A 51 -6.35 12.73 -6.28
C SER A 51 -7.39 13.78 -6.66
N ILE A 52 -7.06 15.04 -6.39
CA ILE A 52 -7.86 16.18 -6.80
C ILE A 52 -7.88 16.31 -8.34
N LYS A 53 -9.08 16.25 -8.94
CA LYS A 53 -9.26 16.27 -10.41
C LYS A 53 -9.24 17.68 -11.02
N PRO A 54 -10.01 18.67 -10.54
CA PRO A 54 -9.98 20.02 -11.09
C PRO A 54 -8.90 20.89 -10.42
N THR A 55 -8.67 22.08 -10.95
CA THR A 55 -7.72 23.05 -10.37
C THR A 55 -8.25 23.72 -9.12
N ARG A 56 -9.56 23.70 -8.86
CA ARG A 56 -10.18 24.28 -7.66
C ARG A 56 -11.20 23.33 -7.06
N VAL A 57 -11.04 22.99 -5.78
CA VAL A 57 -11.98 22.17 -5.01
C VAL A 57 -12.27 22.83 -3.67
N ASN A 58 -13.55 23.10 -3.42
CA ASN A 58 -13.99 23.60 -2.12
C ASN A 58 -14.19 22.43 -1.16
N VAL A 59 -13.58 22.53 0.02
CA VAL A 59 -13.74 21.57 1.10
C VAL A 59 -14.72 22.13 2.12
N ARG A 60 -15.68 21.30 2.54
CA ARG A 60 -16.77 21.70 3.43
C ARG A 60 -16.68 21.01 4.78
N VAL A 61 -17.27 21.63 5.80
CA VAL A 61 -17.32 21.04 7.14
C VAL A 61 -18.22 19.79 7.23
N GLY A 62 -19.18 19.64 6.31
CA GLY A 62 -20.13 18.52 6.29
C GLY A 62 -20.46 18.02 4.88
N PRO A 63 -21.08 16.83 4.77
CA PRO A 63 -21.38 16.15 3.51
C PRO A 63 -22.63 16.73 2.81
N GLY A 64 -22.54 17.98 2.36
CA GLY A 64 -23.65 18.67 1.69
C GLY A 64 -23.27 20.02 1.12
N SER A 65 -24.01 20.49 0.11
CA SER A 65 -23.75 21.77 -0.57
C SER A 65 -24.11 22.99 0.28
N ASN A 66 -24.95 22.81 1.31
CA ASN A 66 -25.36 23.82 2.28
C ASN A 66 -24.36 24.02 3.43
N TYR A 67 -23.40 23.11 3.64
CA TYR A 67 -22.37 23.26 4.66
C TYR A 67 -21.33 24.31 4.26
N SER A 68 -20.84 25.08 5.22
CA SER A 68 -19.80 26.09 4.99
C SER A 68 -18.52 25.50 4.42
N ILE A 69 -17.86 26.27 3.55
CA ILE A 69 -16.53 25.96 3.02
C ILE A 69 -15.50 26.33 4.08
N ILE A 70 -14.60 25.40 4.40
CA ILE A 70 -13.54 25.59 5.40
C ILE A 70 -12.21 25.95 4.74
N PHE A 71 -11.93 25.43 3.55
CA PHE A 71 -10.78 25.83 2.72
C PHE A 71 -10.97 25.39 1.27
N THR A 72 -10.03 25.75 0.40
CA THR A 72 -10.10 25.47 -1.03
C THR A 72 -8.74 25.03 -1.55
N TYR A 73 -8.67 23.80 -2.07
CA TYR A 73 -7.49 23.35 -2.80
C TYR A 73 -7.43 24.01 -4.17
N LYS A 74 -6.21 24.39 -4.57
CA LYS A 74 -5.92 25.09 -5.83
C LYS A 74 -4.95 24.32 -6.74
N LYS A 75 -4.61 23.07 -6.39
CA LYS A 75 -3.60 22.27 -7.08
C LYS A 75 -4.20 20.95 -7.54
N LYS A 76 -4.24 20.76 -8.86
CA LYS A 76 -4.65 19.50 -9.49
C LYS A 76 -3.64 18.39 -9.16
N GLY A 77 -4.12 17.17 -9.00
CA GLY A 77 -3.30 16.00 -8.70
C GLY A 77 -2.84 15.92 -7.26
N LEU A 78 -3.29 16.81 -6.37
CA LEU A 78 -2.98 16.72 -4.95
C LEU A 78 -3.49 15.37 -4.41
N PRO A 79 -2.61 14.51 -3.87
CA PRO A 79 -3.01 13.26 -3.23
C PRO A 79 -3.76 13.54 -1.94
N ILE A 80 -4.93 12.90 -1.79
CA ILE A 80 -5.76 12.96 -0.59
C ILE A 80 -6.14 11.55 -0.15
N GLU A 81 -6.32 11.35 1.15
CA GLU A 81 -6.83 10.11 1.72
C GLU A 81 -8.34 10.23 1.91
N ILE A 82 -9.12 9.34 1.30
CA ILE A 82 -10.55 9.19 1.59
C ILE A 82 -10.67 8.30 2.82
N ILE A 83 -11.20 8.86 3.91
CA ILE A 83 -11.33 8.17 5.20
C ILE A 83 -12.78 7.79 5.52
N GLN A 84 -13.76 8.43 4.88
CA GLN A 84 -15.18 8.13 5.05
C GLN A 84 -15.98 8.52 3.80
N GLU A 85 -17.15 7.92 3.64
CA GLU A 85 -18.09 8.24 2.57
C GLU A 85 -19.50 8.44 3.13
N TYR A 86 -20.25 9.35 2.50
CA TYR A 86 -21.65 9.57 2.77
C TYR A 86 -22.32 10.02 1.47
N ASP A 87 -23.21 9.20 0.91
CA ASP A 87 -23.83 9.44 -0.40
C ASP A 87 -22.79 9.84 -1.47
N GLN A 88 -22.88 11.05 -2.03
CA GLN A 88 -21.95 11.57 -3.04
C GLN A 88 -20.72 12.28 -2.45
N TRP A 89 -20.58 12.30 -1.13
CA TRP A 89 -19.54 13.03 -0.42
C TRP A 89 -18.47 12.10 0.13
N ARG A 90 -17.23 12.58 0.09
CA ARG A 90 -16.06 11.88 0.61
C ARG A 90 -15.44 12.76 1.68
N LYS A 91 -15.29 12.21 2.89
CA LYS A 91 -14.46 12.84 3.91
C LYS A 91 -13.02 12.53 3.54
N ILE A 92 -12.24 13.58 3.33
CA ILE A 92 -10.85 13.51 2.92
C ILE A 92 -9.94 13.97 4.06
N ARG A 93 -8.70 13.50 4.04
CA ARG A 93 -7.58 13.96 4.84
C ARG A 93 -6.39 14.26 3.92
N ASP A 94 -5.69 15.37 4.13
CA ASP A 94 -4.45 15.67 3.39
C ASP A 94 -3.18 15.31 4.17
N ALA A 95 -2.02 15.64 3.59
CA ALA A 95 -0.72 15.34 4.17
C ALA A 95 -0.42 16.11 5.47
N GLU A 96 -1.14 17.21 5.73
CA GLU A 96 -1.02 18.01 6.95
C GLU A 96 -1.98 17.50 8.04
N GLY A 97 -2.91 16.61 7.67
CA GLY A 97 -3.91 16.03 8.56
C GLY A 97 -5.23 16.78 8.56
N ASP A 98 -5.39 17.81 7.72
CA ASP A 98 -6.63 18.56 7.63
C ASP A 98 -7.74 17.72 7.02
N GLU A 99 -8.92 17.77 7.63
CA GLU A 99 -10.08 16.97 7.23
C GLU A 99 -11.26 17.81 6.75
N GLY A 100 -12.03 17.27 5.82
CA GLY A 100 -13.30 17.85 5.41
C GLY A 100 -13.97 17.07 4.29
N TRP A 101 -15.07 17.59 3.78
CA TRP A 101 -15.93 16.91 2.82
C TRP A 101 -15.83 17.50 1.42
N VAL A 102 -15.69 16.62 0.43
CA VAL A 102 -15.61 16.95 -1.00
C VAL A 102 -16.59 16.08 -1.78
N TYR A 103 -17.20 16.66 -2.81
CA TYR A 103 -18.10 15.94 -3.70
C TYR A 103 -17.31 14.99 -4.62
N GLN A 104 -17.75 13.74 -4.75
CA GLN A 104 -16.94 12.66 -5.34
C GLN A 104 -16.48 12.91 -6.78
N SER A 105 -17.26 13.64 -7.60
CA SER A 105 -16.91 13.91 -8.99
C SER A 105 -15.69 14.83 -9.16
N LEU A 106 -15.27 15.50 -8.08
CA LEU A 106 -14.08 16.34 -8.00
C LEU A 106 -12.81 15.53 -7.68
N LEU A 107 -12.96 14.24 -7.41
CA LEU A 107 -11.87 13.31 -7.13
C LEU A 107 -11.63 12.37 -8.31
N SER A 108 -10.43 11.83 -8.39
CA SER A 108 -10.03 10.81 -9.36
C SER A 108 -9.35 9.65 -8.64
N GLY A 109 -9.62 8.42 -9.09
CA GLY A 109 -8.87 7.24 -8.65
C GLY A 109 -7.42 7.20 -9.18
N LYS A 110 -7.01 8.18 -10.00
CA LYS A 110 -5.62 8.29 -10.47
C LYS A 110 -4.70 8.45 -9.26
N ARG A 111 -3.71 7.56 -9.16
CA ARG A 111 -2.72 7.56 -8.09
C ARG A 111 -1.66 8.62 -8.32
N THR A 112 -1.58 9.55 -7.39
CA THR A 112 -0.57 10.59 -7.35
C THR A 112 0.14 10.53 -6.01
N ALA A 113 1.30 11.17 -5.94
CA ALA A 113 2.00 11.34 -4.69
C ALA A 113 2.59 12.75 -4.57
N ILE A 114 2.92 13.10 -3.34
CA ILE A 114 3.69 14.30 -3.00
C ILE A 114 4.93 13.87 -2.21
N THR A 115 6.08 14.43 -2.56
CA THR A 115 7.38 14.07 -1.96
C THR A 115 7.55 14.69 -0.58
N ILE A 116 7.80 13.86 0.44
CA ILE A 116 8.17 14.24 1.82
C ILE A 116 7.49 15.54 2.32
N PRO A 117 6.16 15.67 2.28
CA PRO A 117 5.46 16.93 2.65
C PRO A 117 5.68 17.33 4.11
N TRP A 118 5.98 16.38 4.99
CA TRP A 118 6.33 16.59 6.40
C TRP A 118 7.72 17.20 6.62
N GLN A 119 8.55 17.31 5.58
CA GLN A 119 9.90 17.82 5.70
C GLN A 119 9.92 19.35 5.84
N LYS A 120 10.41 19.84 6.99
CA LYS A 120 10.54 21.27 7.27
C LYS A 120 11.76 21.91 6.60
N ASP A 121 12.85 21.15 6.45
CA ASP A 121 14.04 21.62 5.76
C ASP A 121 13.87 21.51 4.23
N LYS A 122 13.70 22.67 3.61
CA LYS A 122 13.50 22.82 2.16
C LYS A 122 14.75 22.54 1.32
N THR A 123 15.92 22.38 1.94
CA THR A 123 17.17 22.06 1.23
C THR A 123 17.35 20.56 1.01
N LYS A 124 16.60 19.71 1.73
CA LYS A 124 16.60 18.27 1.53
C LYS A 124 16.27 17.93 0.07
N ARG A 125 17.00 16.97 -0.48
CA ARG A 125 16.76 16.42 -1.82
C ARG A 125 16.57 14.92 -1.75
N LEU A 126 15.57 14.43 -2.47
CA LEU A 126 15.40 13.00 -2.74
C LEU A 126 16.14 12.63 -4.02
N MET A 127 16.63 11.40 -4.06
CA MET A 127 17.37 10.88 -5.21
C MET A 127 16.39 10.08 -6.08
N LEU A 128 15.93 10.65 -7.20
CA LEU A 128 15.10 9.93 -8.16
C LEU A 128 16.01 9.02 -9.00
N ARG A 129 15.77 7.71 -8.92
CA ARG A 129 16.70 6.72 -9.49
C ARG A 129 16.15 6.05 -10.73
N LYS A 130 17.05 5.54 -11.56
CA LYS A 130 16.68 4.81 -12.79
C LYS A 130 16.09 3.42 -12.55
N LYS A 131 16.39 2.80 -11.40
CA LYS A 131 15.93 1.47 -10.99
C LYS A 131 15.56 1.47 -9.50
N PRO A 132 14.74 0.52 -9.01
CA PRO A 132 14.36 0.41 -7.61
C PRO A 132 15.48 -0.16 -6.72
N THR A 133 16.65 0.47 -6.74
CA THR A 133 17.79 0.10 -5.88
C THR A 133 18.55 1.35 -5.44
N ASP A 134 19.15 1.32 -4.25
CA ASP A 134 19.83 2.48 -3.66
C ASP A 134 21.11 2.91 -4.41
N ASN A 135 21.68 2.03 -5.21
CA ASN A 135 22.91 2.30 -5.98
C ASN A 135 22.64 2.55 -7.47
N ALA A 136 21.36 2.61 -7.88
CA ALA A 136 21.01 2.92 -9.25
C ALA A 136 21.39 4.36 -9.63
N GLU A 137 21.68 4.54 -10.92
CA GLU A 137 21.95 5.83 -11.56
C GLU A 137 20.94 6.89 -11.12
N LEU A 138 21.46 8.06 -10.72
CA LEU A 138 20.68 9.22 -10.33
C LEU A 138 20.16 9.92 -11.60
N LEU A 139 18.85 10.06 -11.71
CA LEU A 139 18.21 10.78 -12.83
C LEU A 139 17.96 12.25 -12.49
N ALA A 140 17.54 12.52 -11.25
CA ALA A 140 17.26 13.86 -10.78
C ALA A 140 17.29 13.95 -9.25
N GLU A 141 17.55 15.14 -8.75
CA GLU A 141 17.27 15.51 -7.38
C GLU A 141 15.87 16.11 -7.28
N VAL A 142 15.09 15.68 -6.29
CA VAL A 142 13.69 16.10 -6.12
C VAL A 142 13.52 16.85 -4.81
N GLU A 143 12.90 18.02 -4.88
CA GLU A 143 12.56 18.83 -3.71
C GLU A 143 11.38 18.24 -2.91
N PRO A 144 11.16 18.68 -1.66
CA PRO A 144 9.91 18.44 -0.97
C PRO A 144 8.71 19.08 -1.70
N ASN A 145 7.52 18.52 -1.49
CA ASN A 145 6.24 19.04 -1.98
C ASN A 145 6.05 19.01 -3.51
N VAL A 146 6.84 18.20 -4.22
CA VAL A 146 6.67 17.95 -5.66
C VAL A 146 5.58 16.91 -5.85
N ILE A 147 4.61 17.22 -6.71
CA ILE A 147 3.50 16.30 -7.02
C ILE A 147 3.84 15.49 -8.27
N GLY A 148 3.64 14.17 -8.21
CA GLY A 148 3.88 13.25 -9.31
C GLY A 148 2.77 12.22 -9.49
N ASN A 149 2.83 11.48 -10.59
CA ASN A 149 1.91 10.37 -10.87
C ASN A 149 2.62 9.05 -10.55
N ILE A 150 1.99 8.21 -9.74
CA ILE A 150 2.49 6.86 -9.47
C ILE A 150 2.05 5.94 -10.61
N HIS A 151 3.00 5.17 -11.16
CA HIS A 151 2.74 4.15 -12.18
C HIS A 151 2.60 2.76 -11.55
N GLN A 152 3.55 2.40 -10.69
CA GLN A 152 3.55 1.15 -9.95
C GLN A 152 4.30 1.28 -8.63
N CYS A 153 3.99 0.40 -7.69
CA CYS A 153 4.74 0.23 -6.46
C CYS A 153 4.82 -1.25 -6.10
N ASP A 154 5.97 -1.71 -5.63
CA ASP A 154 6.20 -3.11 -5.22
C ASP A 154 6.06 -3.35 -3.70
N GLY A 155 5.79 -2.28 -2.94
CA GLY A 155 5.73 -2.25 -1.49
C GLY A 155 6.97 -1.61 -0.83
N GLN A 156 8.02 -1.31 -1.59
CA GLN A 156 9.21 -0.60 -1.10
C GLN A 156 9.57 0.58 -1.99
N TRP A 157 9.46 0.39 -3.31
CA TRP A 157 9.75 1.38 -4.31
C TRP A 157 8.50 1.72 -5.10
N CYS A 158 8.41 2.97 -5.52
CA CYS A 158 7.38 3.45 -6.41
C CYS A 158 8.02 4.07 -7.65
N GLU A 159 7.58 3.60 -8.82
CA GLU A 159 7.85 4.24 -10.09
C GLU A 159 6.92 5.42 -10.25
N ILE A 160 7.49 6.60 -10.42
CA ILE A 160 6.79 7.88 -10.37
C ILE A 160 7.30 8.79 -11.48
N THR A 161 6.38 9.58 -12.04
CA THR A 161 6.74 10.69 -12.94
C THR A 161 6.56 12.03 -12.23
N LEU A 162 7.65 12.79 -12.15
CA LEU A 162 7.77 14.10 -11.52
C LEU A 162 8.31 15.07 -12.57
N ASN A 163 7.56 16.13 -12.91
CA ASN A 163 7.96 17.11 -13.94
C ASN A 163 8.51 16.48 -15.25
N ASN A 164 7.84 15.43 -15.75
CA ASN A 164 8.21 14.64 -16.94
C ASN A 164 9.47 13.77 -16.81
N VAL A 165 10.13 13.74 -15.65
CA VAL A 165 11.19 12.77 -15.35
C VAL A 165 10.56 11.53 -14.72
N HIS A 166 10.87 10.36 -15.27
CA HIS A 166 10.33 9.08 -14.84
C HIS A 166 11.42 8.28 -14.13
N GLY A 167 11.15 7.80 -12.92
CA GLY A 167 12.11 7.06 -12.13
C GLY A 167 11.50 6.50 -10.85
N TRP A 168 12.37 6.08 -9.93
CA TRP A 168 12.01 5.34 -8.74
C TRP A 168 12.39 6.10 -7.47
N LEU A 169 11.45 6.18 -6.53
CA LEU A 169 11.66 6.67 -5.16
C LEU A 169 11.23 5.60 -4.16
N HIS A 170 11.80 5.66 -2.96
CA HIS A 170 11.31 4.85 -1.84
C HIS A 170 9.87 5.26 -1.51
N GLN A 171 9.00 4.28 -1.30
CA GLN A 171 7.60 4.48 -0.95
C GLN A 171 7.44 5.32 0.32
N SER A 172 8.33 5.11 1.30
CA SER A 172 8.35 5.86 2.57
C SER A 172 8.62 7.36 2.41
N GLN A 173 9.06 7.81 1.23
CA GLN A 173 9.31 9.22 0.93
C GLN A 173 8.09 9.92 0.29
N LEU A 174 6.96 9.21 0.16
CA LEU A 174 5.78 9.66 -0.56
C LEU A 174 4.56 9.68 0.35
N TRP A 175 3.76 10.73 0.23
CA TRP A 175 2.36 10.72 0.63
C TRP A 175 1.48 10.50 -0.60
N GLY A 176 0.44 9.67 -0.51
CA GLY A 176 -0.34 9.19 -1.66
C GLY A 176 -0.25 7.67 -1.89
N ILE A 177 0.45 6.96 -1.00
CA ILE A 177 0.66 5.52 -0.99
C ILE A 177 0.88 5.06 0.45
N TYR A 178 0.26 3.96 0.88
CA TYR A 178 0.51 3.40 2.21
C TYR A 178 1.79 2.56 2.25
N PRO A 179 2.39 2.37 3.45
CA PRO A 179 3.42 1.36 3.63
C PRO A 179 2.98 -0.01 3.12
N ASP A 180 3.85 -0.70 2.40
CA ASP A 180 3.65 -2.02 1.81
C ASP A 180 2.53 -2.10 0.74
N GLU A 181 1.89 -0.98 0.38
CA GLU A 181 0.86 -0.95 -0.67
C GLU A 181 1.50 -1.25 -2.03
N LYS A 182 0.93 -2.24 -2.73
CA LYS A 182 1.36 -2.61 -4.07
C LYS A 182 0.39 -2.07 -5.11
N ILE A 183 0.93 -1.37 -6.12
CA ILE A 183 0.19 -0.91 -7.28
C ILE A 183 0.76 -1.63 -8.49
N LYS A 184 -0.10 -2.38 -9.19
CA LYS A 184 0.29 -2.99 -10.46
C LYS A 184 0.40 -1.91 -11.54
N GLY A 185 1.50 -1.93 -12.29
CA GLY A 185 1.68 -1.07 -13.46
C GLY A 185 0.61 -1.32 -14.53
N TRP A 186 0.46 -0.34 -15.40
CA TRP A 186 -0.47 -0.34 -16.55
C TRP A 186 0.29 -0.11 -17.85
#